data_AF-A0A7J6QID0-F1
#
_entry.id   AF-A0A7J6QID0-F1
#
_cell.length_a   1.000
_cell.length_b   1.000
_cell.length_c   1.000
_cell.angle_alpha   90.00
_cell.angle_beta   90.00
_cell.angle_gamma   90.00
#
_symmetry.space_group_name_H-M   'P 1'
#
loop_
_entity.id
_entity.type
_entity.pdbx_description
1 polymer ?
#
loop_
_entity_poly.entity_id
_entity_poly.type
_entity_poly.pdbx_seq_one_letter_code
_entity_poly.pdbx_strand_id
1 'polypeptide(L)'
;MKEVYSQAILHRMDVSTAFSLFRRLLLKHSVQRPPFSIRVFTLEEVKKITEFAVNTFFTHYKLYVYMNIPHRQLVVHSSPAEDGETTMTHEEVLRQQECYDFVGEKPADERLPDRVKDAIDL
;
A
#
# COMPACT_ATOMS: atom_id res chain seq x y z
N MET A 1 17.07 -6.73 -2.53
CA MET A 1 16.40 -5.44 -2.22
C MET A 1 15.56 -4.90 -3.38
N LYS A 2 16.00 -4.98 -4.65
CA LYS A 2 15.22 -4.53 -5.82
C LYS A 2 13.80 -5.10 -5.87
N GLU A 3 13.64 -6.40 -5.65
CA GLU A 3 12.33 -7.05 -5.70
C GLU A 3 11.35 -6.50 -4.64
N VAL A 4 11.83 -6.34 -3.40
CA VAL A 4 11.04 -5.77 -2.31
C VAL A 4 10.60 -4.35 -2.66
N TYR A 5 11.49 -3.52 -3.20
CA TYR A 5 11.18 -2.17 -3.64
C TYR A 5 10.12 -2.14 -4.75
N SER A 6 10.30 -2.95 -5.80
CA SER A 6 9.37 -3.01 -6.93
C SER A 6 7.96 -3.40 -6.47
N GLN A 7 7.85 -4.44 -5.65
CA GLN A 7 6.56 -4.91 -5.14
C GLN A 7 5.93 -3.91 -4.17
N ALA A 8 6.72 -3.33 -3.27
CA ALA A 8 6.27 -2.33 -2.32
C ALA A 8 5.66 -1.11 -3.01
N ILE A 9 6.28 -0.64 -4.11
CA ILE A 9 5.82 0.53 -4.86
C ILE A 9 4.60 0.21 -5.71
N LEU A 10 4.62 -0.92 -6.42
CA LEU A 10 3.52 -1.34 -7.27
C LEU A 10 2.23 -1.50 -6.47
N HIS A 11 2.32 -2.08 -5.27
CA HIS A 11 1.17 -2.35 -4.41
C HIS A 11 0.94 -1.31 -3.31
N ARG A 12 1.70 -0.20 -3.27
CA ARG A 12 1.60 0.84 -2.22
C ARG A 12 1.55 0.25 -0.81
N MET A 13 2.45 -0.68 -0.53
CA MET A 13 2.45 -1.46 0.70
C MET A 13 2.89 -0.61 1.90
N ASP A 14 2.41 -0.99 3.09
CA ASP A 14 2.95 -0.44 4.34
C ASP A 14 4.35 -1.00 4.65
N VAL A 15 5.11 -0.29 5.49
CA VAL A 15 6.45 -0.66 5.95
C VAL A 15 6.47 -2.07 6.53
N SER A 16 5.48 -2.40 7.37
CA SER A 16 5.39 -3.72 8.04
C SER A 16 5.25 -4.86 7.03
N THR A 17 4.40 -4.67 6.02
CA THR A 17 4.16 -5.67 4.99
C THR A 17 5.36 -5.83 4.07
N ALA A 18 6.03 -4.74 3.71
CA ALA A 18 7.27 -4.76 2.94
C ALA A 18 8.42 -5.45 3.70
N PHE A 19 8.52 -5.23 5.02
CA PHE A 19 9.49 -5.92 5.87
C PHE A 19 9.20 -7.42 5.97
N SER A 20 7.93 -7.82 6.06
CA SER A 20 7.52 -9.22 6.06
C SER A 20 7.88 -9.92 4.74
N LEU A 21 7.69 -9.25 3.60
CA LEU A 21 8.14 -9.74 2.29
C LEU A 21 9.67 -9.90 2.24
N PHE A 22 10.42 -8.90 2.71
CA PHE A 22 11.87 -8.96 2.79
C PHE A 22 12.34 -10.14 3.64
N ARG A 23 11.75 -10.34 4.82
CA ARG A 23 12.07 -11.46 5.72
C ARG A 23 11.80 -12.81 5.05
N ARG A 24 10.67 -12.96 4.35
CA ARG A 24 10.32 -14.18 3.63
C ARG A 24 11.33 -14.52 2.53
N LEU A 25 11.71 -13.51 1.72
CA LEU A 25 12.73 -13.65 0.69
C LEU A 25 14.07 -14.06 1.30
N LEU A 26 14.48 -13.38 2.37
CA LEU A 26 15.74 -13.65 3.04
C LEU A 26 15.80 -15.08 3.58
N LEU A 27 14.74 -15.54 4.27
CA LEU A 27 14.65 -16.91 4.77
C LEU A 27 14.65 -17.96 3.65
N LYS A 28 14.02 -17.66 2.51
CA LYS A 28 14.06 -18.55 1.33
C LYS A 28 15.49 -18.75 0.82
N HIS A 29 16.40 -17.81 1.04
CA HIS A 29 17.82 -17.95 0.65
C HIS A 29 18.74 -18.44 1.79
N SER A 30 18.19 -18.65 2.99
CA SER A 30 18.95 -19.14 4.14
C SER A 30 18.69 -20.62 4.45
N VAL A 31 17.58 -21.19 3.97
CA VAL A 31 17.20 -22.57 4.24
C VAL A 31 17.49 -23.47 3.03
N GLN A 32 18.26 -24.53 3.22
CA GLN A 32 18.53 -25.53 2.17
C GLN A 32 17.32 -26.44 1.99
N ARG A 33 16.51 -26.23 0.94
CA ARG A 33 15.43 -27.14 0.50
C ARG A 33 15.51 -27.31 -1.02
N PRO A 34 16.36 -28.22 -1.53
CA PRO A 34 16.35 -28.54 -2.97
C PRO A 34 14.95 -29.03 -3.36
N PRO A 35 14.34 -28.64 -4.50
CA PRO A 35 14.79 -27.77 -5.61
C PRO A 35 14.47 -26.27 -5.46
N PHE A 36 13.87 -25.82 -4.36
CA PHE A 36 13.26 -24.49 -4.24
C PHE A 36 14.12 -23.44 -3.51
N SER A 37 15.06 -23.88 -2.67
CA SER A 37 15.91 -22.98 -1.90
C SER A 37 17.31 -23.55 -1.64
N ILE A 38 18.30 -22.65 -1.73
CA ILE A 38 19.71 -22.93 -1.49
C ILE A 38 20.11 -22.11 -0.25
N ARG A 39 20.85 -22.73 0.67
CA ARG A 39 21.43 -22.09 1.86
C ARG A 39 22.67 -21.29 1.43
N VAL A 40 22.43 -20.05 1.04
CA VAL A 40 23.47 -19.09 0.68
C VAL A 40 24.00 -18.37 1.92
N PHE A 41 23.16 -18.18 2.93
CA PHE A 41 23.51 -17.41 4.13
C PHE A 41 23.53 -18.27 5.40
N THR A 42 24.50 -17.99 6.26
CA THR A 42 24.53 -18.45 7.65
C THR A 42 23.63 -17.60 8.54
N LEU A 43 23.31 -18.08 9.74
CA LEU A 43 22.42 -17.37 10.67
C LEU A 43 23.00 -16.02 11.11
N GLU A 44 24.32 -15.94 11.26
CA GLU A 44 25.00 -14.69 11.64
C GLU A 44 24.95 -13.65 10.52
N GLU A 45 25.15 -14.08 9.27
CA GLU A 45 25.06 -13.21 8.11
C GLU A 45 23.64 -12.70 7.92
N VAL A 46 22.62 -13.55 8.16
CA VAL A 46 21.21 -13.14 8.14
C VAL A 46 20.97 -11.98 9.11
N LYS A 47 21.47 -12.06 10.35
CA LYS A 47 21.33 -10.98 11.33
C LYS A 47 21.98 -9.69 10.83
N LYS A 48 23.23 -9.77 10.35
CA LYS A 48 23.96 -8.61 9.81
C LYS A 48 23.24 -7.98 8.61
N ILE A 49 22.70 -8.79 7.69
CA ILE A 49 21.95 -8.31 6.54
C ILE A 49 20.65 -7.63 6.98
N THR A 50 19.93 -8.21 7.94
CA THR A 50 18.69 -7.60 8.45
C THR A 50 18.95 -6.26 9.12
N GLU A 51 19.99 -6.15 9.94
CA GLU A 51 20.38 -4.90 10.59
C GLU A 51 20.78 -3.84 9.56
N PHE A 52 21.59 -4.22 8.58
CA PHE A 52 21.96 -3.33 7.47
C PHE A 52 20.74 -2.85 6.69
N ALA A 53 19.80 -3.75 6.35
CA ALA A 53 18.60 -3.41 5.61
C ALA A 53 17.68 -2.47 6.39
N VAL A 54 17.53 -2.67 7.70
CA VAL A 54 16.73 -1.79 8.56
C VAL A 54 17.35 -0.39 8.60
N ASN A 55 18.65 -0.31 8.89
CA ASN A 55 19.36 0.97 9.07
C ASN A 55 19.46 1.80 7.79
N THR A 56 19.56 1.14 6.63
CA THR A 56 19.69 1.84 5.34
C THR A 56 18.35 2.02 4.63
N PHE A 57 17.73 0.91 4.23
CA PHE A 57 16.57 0.91 3.35
C PHE A 57 15.28 1.27 4.09
N PHE A 58 15.01 0.64 5.24
CA PHE A 58 13.74 0.86 5.94
C PHE A 58 13.68 2.19 6.69
N THR A 59 14.81 2.70 7.20
CA THR A 59 14.90 4.07 7.73
C THR A 59 14.39 5.12 6.73
N HIS A 60 14.72 4.95 5.44
CA HIS A 60 14.33 5.87 4.38
C HIS A 60 13.12 5.39 3.58
N TYR A 61 12.34 4.44 4.09
CA TYR A 61 11.23 3.85 3.34
C TYR A 61 10.19 4.88 2.92
N LYS A 62 9.84 5.81 3.82
CA LYS A 62 8.89 6.88 3.51
C LYS A 62 9.36 7.73 2.32
N LEU A 63 10.64 8.10 2.29
CA LEU A 63 11.23 8.86 1.18
C LEU A 63 11.03 8.13 -0.15
N TYR A 64 11.32 6.83 -0.19
CA TYR A 64 11.12 6.01 -1.39
C TYR A 64 9.66 5.94 -1.81
N VAL A 65 8.71 5.85 -0.87
CA VAL A 65 7.28 5.89 -1.20
C VAL A 65 6.89 7.24 -1.81
N TYR A 66 7.35 8.34 -1.21
CA TYR A 66 7.07 9.71 -1.66
C TYR A 66 7.63 10.00 -3.06
N MET A 67 8.87 9.58 -3.35
CA MET A 67 9.50 9.78 -4.66
C MET A 67 8.73 9.11 -5.81
N ASN A 68 7.94 8.07 -5.51
CA ASN A 68 7.15 7.35 -6.50
C ASN A 68 5.70 7.83 -6.59
N ILE A 69 5.33 8.94 -5.96
CA ILE A 69 3.99 9.52 -6.11
C ILE A 69 3.98 10.28 -7.45
N PRO A 70 3.11 9.92 -8.42
CA PRO A 70 3.03 10.65 -9.69
C PRO A 70 2.52 12.07 -9.42
N HIS A 71 3.05 13.05 -10.16
CA HIS A 71 2.56 14.43 -10.09
C HIS A 71 1.09 14.47 -10.52
N ARG A 72 0.20 14.93 -9.63
CA ARG A 72 -1.23 15.10 -9.91
C ARG A 72 -1.53 16.59 -9.96
N GLN A 73 -1.92 17.07 -11.14
CA GLN A 73 -2.43 18.42 -11.31
C GLN A 73 -3.96 18.35 -11.35
N LEU A 74 -4.61 18.99 -10.37
CA LEU A 74 -6.05 19.18 -10.40
C LEU A 74 -6.32 20.50 -11.15
N VAL A 75 -6.97 20.43 -12.30
CA VAL A 75 -7.45 21.61 -13.02
C VAL A 75 -8.94 21.74 -12.73
N VAL A 76 -9.31 22.79 -11.99
CA VAL A 76 -10.70 23.12 -11.71
C VAL A 76 -11.16 24.13 -12.76
N HIS A 77 -12.17 23.75 -13.53
CA HIS A 77 -12.84 24.66 -14.45
C HIS A 77 -14.18 25.06 -13.81
N SER A 78 -14.37 26.35 -13.59
CA SER A 78 -15.69 26.92 -13.33
C SER A 78 -16.16 27.59 -14.61
N SER A 79 -17.19 27.05 -15.27
CA SER A 79 -17.92 27.88 -16.22
C SER A 79 -18.74 28.89 -15.43
N PRO A 80 -18.84 30.15 -15.88
CA PRO A 80 -19.89 31.01 -15.37
C PRO A 80 -21.23 30.34 -15.64
N ALA A 81 -22.10 30.30 -14.64
CA ALA A 81 -23.51 30.04 -14.90
C ALA A 81 -23.98 31.17 -15.79
N GLU A 82 -24.38 30.85 -17.02
CA GLU A 82 -25.07 31.86 -17.82
C GLU A 82 -26.36 32.19 -17.08
N ASP A 83 -26.56 33.49 -16.80
CA ASP A 83 -27.82 34.03 -16.29
C ASP A 83 -28.88 33.99 -17.41
N GLY A 84 -29.13 32.78 -17.93
CA GLY A 84 -30.27 32.45 -18.75
C GLY A 84 -31.18 31.60 -17.89
N GLU A 85 -32.39 32.09 -17.64
CA GLU A 85 -33.48 31.41 -16.95
C GLU A 85 -33.61 29.96 -17.43
N THR A 86 -32.89 29.06 -16.78
CA THR A 86 -33.06 27.63 -16.97
C THR A 86 -33.84 27.18 -15.76
N THR A 87 -35.16 27.11 -15.92
CA THR A 87 -36.01 26.23 -15.13
C THR A 87 -35.49 24.81 -15.33
N MET A 88 -34.48 24.42 -14.56
CA MET A 88 -34.04 23.04 -14.45
C MET A 88 -35.10 22.31 -13.64
N THR A 89 -35.78 21.38 -14.30
CA THR A 89 -36.76 20.51 -13.68
C THR A 89 -36.10 19.69 -12.57
N HIS A 90 -36.86 19.43 -11.49
CA HIS A 90 -36.44 18.71 -10.28
C HIS A 90 -35.73 17.35 -10.53
N GLU A 91 -35.86 16.78 -11.73
CA GLU A 91 -35.20 15.52 -12.13
C GLU A 91 -33.68 15.63 -12.31
N GLU A 92 -33.15 16.80 -12.70
CA GLU A 92 -31.70 16.97 -12.94
C GLU A 92 -30.90 17.18 -11.65
N VAL A 93 -31.54 17.77 -10.63
CA VAL A 93 -30.97 17.94 -9.28
C VAL A 93 -30.77 16.58 -8.59
N LEU A 94 -31.71 15.64 -8.78
CA LEU A 94 -31.62 14.30 -8.19
C LEU A 94 -30.46 13.47 -8.77
N ARG A 95 -30.19 13.57 -10.09
CA ARG A 95 -29.03 12.90 -10.71
C ARG A 95 -27.68 13.44 -10.20
N GLN A 96 -27.61 14.73 -9.90
CA GLN A 96 -26.39 15.32 -9.36
C GLN A 96 -26.12 14.90 -7.91
N GLN A 97 -27.16 14.63 -7.12
CA GLN A 97 -27.01 14.08 -5.77
C GLN A 97 -26.43 12.67 -5.77
N GLU A 98 -26.87 11.79 -6.68
CA GLU A 98 -26.32 10.42 -6.79
C GLU A 98 -24.82 10.39 -7.12
N CYS A 99 -24.28 11.44 -7.74
CA CYS A 99 -22.84 11.52 -8.09
C CYS A 99 -21.96 12.02 -6.94
N TYR A 100 -22.51 12.63 -5.88
CA TYR A 100 -21.75 13.12 -4.73
C TYR A 100 -21.62 12.08 -3.60
N ASP A 101 -22.47 11.05 -3.62
CA ASP A 101 -22.42 9.93 -2.66
C ASP A 101 -21.36 8.87 -3.02
N PHE A 102 -20.65 9.02 -4.15
CA PHE A 102 -19.58 8.08 -4.58
C PHE A 102 -18.19 8.40 -3.98
N VAL A 103 -18.01 9.52 -3.28
CA VAL A 103 -16.81 9.71 -2.43
C VAL A 103 -17.08 9.01 -1.10
N GLY A 104 -17.02 7.68 -1.17
CA GLY A 104 -17.26 6.80 -0.05
C GLY A 104 -16.54 7.25 1.21
N GLU A 105 -17.29 7.20 2.32
CA GLU A 105 -16.75 7.03 3.65
C GLU A 105 -15.52 6.14 3.58
N LYS A 106 -14.38 6.67 4.02
CA LYS A 106 -13.29 5.81 4.47
C LYS A 106 -13.85 5.06 5.68
N PRO A 107 -14.07 3.73 5.64
CA PRO A 107 -14.59 3.03 6.79
C PRO A 107 -13.59 3.22 7.94
N ALA A 108 -14.09 3.82 9.01
CA ALA A 108 -13.39 3.91 10.26
C ALA A 108 -13.10 2.49 10.74
N ASP A 109 -11.81 2.18 10.91
CA ASP A 109 -11.30 1.20 11.85
C ASP A 109 -12.18 -0.05 12.03
N GLU A 110 -12.15 -0.93 11.03
CA GLU A 110 -12.72 -2.26 11.15
C GLU A 110 -11.86 -3.05 12.15
N ARG A 111 -12.24 -2.96 13.43
CA ARG A 111 -11.80 -3.88 14.48
C ARG A 111 -11.88 -5.30 13.92
N LEU A 112 -10.70 -5.89 13.73
CA LEU A 112 -10.54 -7.28 13.34
C LEU A 112 -11.45 -8.15 14.23
N PRO A 113 -12.38 -8.94 13.66
CA PRO A 113 -13.23 -9.80 14.48
C PRO A 113 -12.35 -10.81 15.22
N ASP A 114 -12.69 -11.07 16.48
CA ASP A 114 -12.00 -11.95 17.44
C ASP A 114 -11.85 -13.43 16.98
N ARG A 115 -12.17 -13.77 15.74
CA ARG A 115 -12.20 -15.14 15.20
C ARG A 115 -10.87 -15.63 14.61
N VAL A 116 -9.79 -14.85 14.69
CA VAL A 116 -8.45 -15.28 14.21
C VAL A 116 -7.49 -15.61 15.36
N LYS A 117 -7.94 -15.51 16.62
CA LYS A 117 -7.13 -15.92 17.79
C LYS A 117 -7.01 -17.44 17.93
N ASP A 118 -7.88 -18.22 17.30
CA ASP A 118 -7.93 -19.68 17.46
C ASP A 118 -7.10 -20.45 16.40
N ALA A 119 -6.33 -19.76 15.55
CA ALA A 119 -5.53 -20.39 14.48
C ALA A 119 -4.01 -20.25 14.67
N ILE A 120 -3.55 -19.76 15.82
CA ILE A 120 -2.11 -19.60 16.12
C ILE A 120 -1.65 -20.51 17.29
N ASP A 121 -2.56 -21.22 17.95
CA ASP A 121 -2.20 -22.33 18.85
C ASP A 121 -2.34 -23.68 18.13
N LEU A 122 -1.35 -24.01 17.29
CA LEU A 122 -0.86 -25.38 17.06
C LEU A 122 0.58 -25.38 16.52
#